data_AF-A0A952MVA1-F1
#
_entry.id   AF-A0A952MVA1-F1
#
_cell.length_a   1.000
_cell.length_b   1.000
_cell.length_c   1.000
_cell.angle_alpha   90.00
_cell.angle_beta   90.00
_cell.angle_gamma   90.00
#
_symmetry.space_group_name_H-M   'P 1'
#
loop_
_entity.id
_entity.type
_entity.pdbx_description
1 polymer ?
#
loop_
_entity_poly.entity_id
_entity_poly.type
_entity_poly.pdbx_seq_one_letter_code
_entity_poly.pdbx_strand_id
1 'polypeptide(L)'
;MNKKLLFLVVFGLIHLSISAQKRIITAGSSSTEYVCALGHCDNIVAVDRTSVFPEKMQSLPSIGYRTGINAEGILSLQPDLVIFEEEYVKTEVIDQVRSTGIRTVVVKHNDKSFEDTKARIRLIAAALNKKKEGEDLIKKIEADFASLKKKVEATKSRPTVLCVYARGTGSMQVAGGNTSFGLLPLAGTVNAISDIEGYKPLNAESLIQINPDYILFFTSGLESIGGFEGALKVTGIQQTTAGKKKQIIQMDGVLLTNWGPRVAQAAEELFYLTHPETKK
;
A
#
# COMPACT_ATOMS: atom_id res chain seq x y z
N MET A 1 19.84 -74.22 30.87
CA MET A 1 20.16 -73.02 30.08
C MET A 1 19.15 -72.92 28.95
N ASN A 2 18.15 -72.04 29.04
CA ASN A 2 17.39 -71.51 27.88
C ASN A 2 16.57 -70.30 28.34
N LYS A 3 16.92 -69.14 27.76
CA LYS A 3 16.48 -67.80 28.14
C LYS A 3 15.06 -67.53 27.64
N LYS A 4 14.18 -67.05 28.52
CA LYS A 4 12.90 -66.44 28.17
C LYS A 4 13.15 -65.11 27.44
N LEU A 5 12.66 -64.97 26.21
CA LEU A 5 12.70 -63.74 25.44
C LEU A 5 11.35 -63.02 25.63
N LEU A 6 11.37 -61.91 26.35
CA LEU A 6 10.23 -61.02 26.58
C LEU A 6 10.21 -59.99 25.44
N PHE A 7 9.21 -60.07 24.55
CA PHE A 7 8.98 -59.04 23.52
C PHE A 7 8.19 -57.89 24.14
N LEU A 8 8.86 -56.76 24.37
CA LEU A 8 8.26 -55.49 24.75
C LEU A 8 7.87 -54.74 23.47
N VAL A 9 6.58 -54.75 23.14
CA VAL A 9 6.03 -53.93 22.05
C VAL A 9 5.85 -52.51 22.58
N VAL A 10 6.77 -51.61 22.21
CA VAL A 10 6.65 -50.17 22.49
C VAL A 10 5.76 -49.56 21.40
N PHE A 11 4.51 -49.25 21.74
CA PHE A 11 3.62 -48.44 20.90
C PHE A 11 4.10 -46.98 20.96
N GLY A 12 4.84 -46.54 19.95
CA GLY A 12 5.19 -45.14 19.76
C GLY A 12 3.96 -44.34 19.34
N LEU A 13 3.43 -43.51 20.26
CA LEU A 13 2.47 -42.46 19.93
C LEU A 13 3.15 -41.42 19.05
N ILE A 14 2.94 -41.53 17.73
CA ILE A 14 3.29 -40.46 16.80
C ILE A 14 2.28 -39.34 17.01
N HIS A 15 2.64 -38.35 17.83
CA HIS A 15 1.92 -37.08 17.86
C HIS A 15 2.15 -36.37 16.53
N LEU A 16 1.22 -36.55 15.58
CA LEU A 16 1.05 -35.59 14.50
C LEU A 16 0.61 -34.27 15.13
N SER A 17 1.56 -33.39 15.39
CA SER A 17 1.26 -31.99 15.68
C SER A 17 0.71 -31.37 14.39
N ILE A 18 -0.61 -31.46 14.20
CA ILE A 18 -1.33 -30.56 13.31
C ILE A 18 -1.20 -29.18 13.96
N SER A 19 -0.15 -28.44 13.61
CA SER A 19 -0.09 -27.02 13.96
C SER A 19 -1.31 -26.37 13.34
N ALA A 20 -2.27 -25.95 14.17
CA ALA A 20 -3.39 -25.16 13.71
C ALA A 20 -2.84 -23.97 12.89
N GLN A 21 -3.35 -23.79 11.68
CA GLN A 21 -2.91 -22.72 10.80
C GLN A 21 -3.33 -21.39 11.44
N LYS A 22 -2.35 -20.52 11.72
CA LYS A 22 -2.61 -19.19 12.30
C LYS A 22 -3.63 -18.43 11.45
N ARG A 23 -4.65 -17.88 12.10
CA ARG A 23 -5.72 -17.07 11.52
C ARG A 23 -5.41 -15.59 11.71
N ILE A 24 -5.14 -14.88 10.62
CA ILE A 24 -4.77 -13.47 10.63
C ILE A 24 -5.91 -12.65 10.05
N ILE A 25 -6.25 -11.54 10.71
CA ILE A 25 -7.10 -10.50 10.13
C ILE A 25 -6.28 -9.23 9.96
N THR A 26 -6.41 -8.59 8.81
CA THR A 26 -5.78 -7.30 8.53
C THR A 26 -6.85 -6.23 8.29
N ALA A 27 -6.67 -5.07 8.90
CA ALA A 27 -7.51 -3.90 8.71
C ALA A 27 -6.65 -2.75 8.16
N GLY A 28 -6.64 -2.61 6.84
CA GLY A 28 -5.81 -1.68 6.09
C GLY A 28 -5.07 -2.38 4.95
N SER A 29 -5.14 -1.79 3.76
CA SER A 29 -4.55 -2.33 2.53
C SER A 29 -3.04 -2.55 2.64
N SER A 30 -2.29 -1.63 3.25
CA SER A 30 -0.83 -1.81 3.38
C SER A 30 -0.49 -2.98 4.30
N SER A 31 -1.21 -3.14 5.41
CA SER A 31 -1.02 -4.25 6.36
C SER A 31 -1.23 -5.60 5.68
N THR A 32 -2.27 -5.71 4.86
CA THR A 32 -2.55 -6.90 4.04
C THR A 32 -1.38 -7.22 3.12
N GLU A 33 -0.87 -6.22 2.39
CA GLU A 33 0.27 -6.41 1.49
C GLU A 33 1.54 -6.86 2.23
N TYR A 34 1.86 -6.27 3.38
CA TYR A 34 3.03 -6.65 4.17
C TYR A 34 2.95 -8.10 4.65
N VAL A 35 1.79 -8.51 5.18
CA VAL A 35 1.58 -9.91 5.62
C VAL A 35 1.77 -10.87 4.44
N CYS A 36 1.25 -10.51 3.26
CA CYS A 36 1.43 -11.30 2.05
C CYS A 36 2.90 -11.34 1.58
N ALA A 37 3.59 -10.20 1.57
CA ALA A 37 5.00 -10.10 1.18
C ALA A 37 5.94 -10.89 2.13
N LEU A 38 5.52 -11.08 3.39
CA LEU A 38 6.23 -11.89 4.39
C LEU A 38 5.84 -13.38 4.35
N GLY A 39 5.13 -13.82 3.31
CA GLY A 39 4.81 -15.24 3.08
C GLY A 39 3.62 -15.76 3.88
N HIS A 40 2.80 -14.89 4.47
CA HIS A 40 1.65 -15.26 5.31
C HIS A 40 0.30 -14.92 4.67
N CYS A 41 0.27 -14.76 3.35
CA CYS A 41 -0.94 -14.38 2.63
C CYS A 41 -2.07 -15.43 2.78
N ASP A 42 -1.72 -16.72 2.87
CA ASP A 42 -2.69 -17.82 3.06
C ASP A 42 -3.17 -17.95 4.51
N ASN A 43 -2.55 -17.22 5.45
CA ASN A 43 -3.01 -17.15 6.83
C ASN A 43 -4.08 -16.07 7.04
N ILE A 44 -4.31 -15.20 6.05
CA ILE A 44 -5.31 -14.13 6.14
C ILE A 44 -6.69 -14.73 5.93
N VAL A 45 -7.57 -14.61 6.93
CA VAL A 45 -8.92 -15.19 6.91
C VAL A 45 -10.01 -14.16 6.65
N ALA A 46 -9.72 -12.87 6.83
CA ALA A 46 -10.59 -11.76 6.47
C ALA A 46 -9.79 -10.46 6.36
N VAL A 47 -10.31 -9.53 5.55
CA VAL A 47 -9.69 -8.22 5.30
C VAL A 47 -10.73 -7.10 5.33
N ASP A 48 -10.29 -5.85 5.44
CA ASP A 48 -11.17 -4.70 5.21
C ASP A 48 -11.40 -4.47 3.70
N ARG A 49 -12.43 -3.68 3.34
CA ARG A 49 -12.78 -3.43 1.93
C ARG A 49 -11.70 -2.72 1.11
N THR A 50 -10.70 -2.07 1.71
CA THR A 50 -9.62 -1.41 0.96
C THR A 50 -8.54 -2.40 0.50
N SER A 51 -8.48 -3.58 1.11
CA SER A 51 -7.46 -4.59 0.88
C SER A 51 -7.73 -5.42 -0.39
N VAL A 52 -7.43 -4.81 -1.55
CA VAL A 52 -7.71 -5.40 -2.87
C VAL A 52 -6.50 -6.10 -3.51
N PHE A 53 -5.31 -5.97 -2.92
CA PHE A 53 -4.07 -6.59 -3.40
C PHE A 53 -3.43 -7.48 -2.32
N PRO A 54 -2.87 -8.65 -2.68
CA PRO A 54 -2.98 -9.31 -3.99
C PRO A 54 -4.43 -9.67 -4.32
N GLU A 55 -4.75 -9.89 -5.60
CA GLU A 55 -6.13 -10.06 -6.08
C GLU A 55 -6.95 -11.09 -5.28
N LYS A 56 -6.30 -12.18 -4.82
CA LYS A 56 -6.96 -13.20 -3.98
C LYS A 56 -7.58 -12.67 -2.68
N MET A 57 -7.11 -11.53 -2.16
CA MET A 57 -7.68 -10.90 -0.96
C MET A 57 -9.14 -10.47 -1.17
N GLN A 58 -9.54 -10.17 -2.41
CA GLN A 58 -10.91 -9.77 -2.74
C GLN A 58 -11.93 -10.89 -2.55
N SER A 59 -11.47 -12.15 -2.51
CA SER A 59 -12.34 -13.32 -2.28
C SER A 59 -12.59 -13.61 -0.80
N LEU A 60 -11.83 -12.97 0.10
CA LEU A 60 -11.95 -13.21 1.54
C LEU A 60 -13.17 -12.50 2.14
N PRO A 61 -13.72 -13.02 3.25
CA PRO A 61 -14.71 -12.30 4.05
C PRO A 61 -14.24 -10.88 4.39
N SER A 62 -15.18 -9.93 4.37
CA SER A 62 -14.89 -8.53 4.70
C SER A 62 -15.29 -8.22 6.14
N ILE A 63 -14.40 -7.55 6.89
CA ILE A 63 -14.71 -6.98 8.21
C ILE A 63 -15.32 -5.57 8.12
N GLY A 64 -15.66 -5.11 6.92
CA GLY A 64 -16.24 -3.79 6.68
C GLY A 64 -15.23 -2.77 6.15
N TYR A 65 -15.63 -1.49 6.18
CA TYR A 65 -14.84 -0.38 5.67
C TYR A 65 -14.60 0.65 6.77
N ARG A 66 -13.33 0.88 7.10
CA ARG A 66 -12.85 1.94 8.00
C ARG A 66 -13.71 2.08 9.27
N THR A 67 -14.44 3.19 9.38
CA THR A 67 -15.29 3.54 10.54
C THR A 67 -16.45 2.59 10.80
N GLY A 68 -16.79 1.73 9.83
CA GLY A 68 -17.79 0.66 9.96
C GLY A 68 -17.22 -0.68 10.46
N ILE A 69 -15.90 -0.80 10.63
CA ILE A 69 -15.28 -1.98 11.24
C ILE A 69 -15.66 -2.02 12.72
N ASN A 70 -16.09 -3.20 13.21
CA ASN A 70 -16.53 -3.40 14.58
C ASN A 70 -15.92 -4.67 15.19
N ALA A 71 -15.86 -4.73 16.53
CA ALA A 71 -15.19 -5.82 17.23
C ALA A 71 -15.93 -7.16 17.08
N GLU A 72 -17.26 -7.16 17.10
CA GLU A 72 -18.07 -8.39 16.95
C GLU A 72 -17.76 -9.13 15.64
N GLY A 73 -17.70 -8.40 14.52
CA GLY A 73 -17.34 -8.94 13.22
C GLY A 73 -15.95 -9.57 13.22
N ILE A 74 -14.97 -8.94 13.88
CA ILE A 74 -13.60 -9.47 14.01
C ILE A 74 -13.59 -10.72 14.90
N LEU A 75 -14.23 -10.67 16.08
CA LEU A 75 -14.22 -11.73 17.08
C LEU A 75 -14.96 -12.99 16.60
N SER A 76 -16.03 -12.84 15.83
CA SER A 76 -16.80 -13.95 15.26
C SER A 76 -15.95 -14.85 14.34
N LEU A 77 -14.88 -14.31 13.77
CA LEU A 77 -13.96 -15.00 12.89
C LEU A 77 -12.81 -15.71 13.63
N GLN A 78 -12.77 -15.62 14.96
CA GLN A 78 -11.79 -16.31 15.83
C GLN A 78 -10.34 -16.15 15.36
N PRO A 79 -9.80 -14.91 15.25
CA PRO A 79 -8.43 -14.70 14.80
C PRO A 79 -7.41 -14.96 15.93
N ASP A 80 -6.22 -15.42 15.53
CA ASP A 80 -5.06 -15.53 16.43
C ASP A 80 -4.24 -14.22 16.48
N LEU A 81 -4.32 -13.42 15.42
CA LEU A 81 -3.63 -12.15 15.25
C LEU A 81 -4.51 -11.18 14.47
N VAL A 82 -4.63 -9.95 14.96
CA VAL A 82 -5.21 -8.84 14.21
C VAL A 82 -4.19 -7.73 14.03
N ILE A 83 -4.01 -7.28 12.78
CA ILE A 83 -3.13 -6.17 12.43
C ILE A 83 -3.99 -5.00 11.95
N PHE A 84 -3.95 -3.90 12.69
CA PHE A 84 -4.68 -2.68 12.40
C PHE A 84 -3.73 -1.60 11.87
N GLU A 85 -4.20 -0.82 10.89
CA GLU A 85 -3.64 0.50 10.61
C GLU A 85 -4.27 1.55 11.52
N GLU A 86 -3.43 2.43 12.10
CA GLU A 86 -3.89 3.61 12.85
C GLU A 86 -4.82 4.46 11.97
N GLU A 87 -5.74 5.17 12.61
CA GLU A 87 -6.72 6.06 11.96
C GLU A 87 -7.73 5.38 11.00
N TYR A 88 -7.51 4.11 10.62
CA TYR A 88 -8.45 3.33 9.81
C TYR A 88 -9.58 2.75 10.65
N VAL A 89 -9.25 2.35 11.88
CA VAL A 89 -10.18 1.71 12.82
C VAL A 89 -10.27 2.57 14.07
N LYS A 90 -11.48 2.68 14.64
CA LYS A 90 -11.72 3.40 15.88
C LYS A 90 -10.94 2.76 17.03
N THR A 91 -10.31 3.57 17.87
CA THR A 91 -9.51 3.09 19.01
C THR A 91 -10.30 2.15 19.92
N GLU A 92 -11.60 2.41 20.13
CA GLU A 92 -12.46 1.58 20.96
C GLU A 92 -12.59 0.15 20.41
N VAL A 93 -12.59 -0.03 19.09
CA VAL A 93 -12.66 -1.36 18.45
C VAL A 93 -11.33 -2.09 18.65
N ILE A 94 -10.21 -1.40 18.50
CA ILE A 94 -8.88 -1.98 18.73
C ILE A 94 -8.74 -2.43 20.20
N ASP A 95 -9.19 -1.61 21.14
CA ASP A 95 -9.13 -1.91 22.57
C ASP A 95 -10.06 -3.05 22.98
N GLN A 96 -11.26 -3.12 22.39
CA GLN A 96 -12.18 -4.24 22.57
C GLN A 96 -11.56 -5.56 22.10
N VAL A 97 -10.97 -5.60 20.90
CA VAL A 97 -10.30 -6.81 20.40
C VAL A 97 -9.13 -7.19 21.31
N ARG A 98 -8.30 -6.21 21.71
CA ARG A 98 -7.14 -6.45 22.59
C ARG A 98 -7.56 -6.99 23.96
N SER A 99 -8.66 -6.53 24.54
CA SER A 99 -9.12 -6.95 25.88
C SER A 99 -9.57 -8.41 25.94
N THR A 100 -9.87 -9.03 24.80
CA THR A 100 -10.19 -10.48 24.72
C THR A 100 -8.96 -11.38 24.78
N GLY A 101 -7.75 -10.81 24.79
CA GLY A 101 -6.49 -11.56 24.79
C GLY A 101 -5.98 -11.93 23.39
N ILE A 102 -6.72 -11.59 22.33
CA ILE A 102 -6.25 -11.76 20.95
C ILE A 102 -5.03 -10.87 20.71
N ARG A 103 -3.97 -11.46 20.14
CA ARG A 103 -2.74 -10.72 19.82
C ARG A 103 -3.09 -9.63 18.81
N THR A 104 -2.79 -8.40 19.19
CA THR A 104 -3.13 -7.21 18.39
C THR A 104 -1.89 -6.41 18.10
N VAL A 105 -1.68 -6.07 16.82
CA VAL A 105 -0.60 -5.18 16.35
C VAL A 105 -1.23 -3.97 15.70
N VAL A 106 -0.73 -2.79 16.02
CA VAL A 106 -1.16 -1.54 15.42
C VAL A 106 0.04 -0.94 14.69
N VAL A 107 -0.13 -0.67 13.41
CA VAL A 107 0.88 -0.01 12.57
C VAL A 107 0.43 1.40 12.26
N LYS A 108 1.37 2.35 12.22
CA LYS A 108 1.06 3.75 11.90
C LYS A 108 0.43 3.86 10.51
N HIS A 109 -0.32 4.92 10.21
CA HIS A 109 -0.84 5.20 8.86
C HIS A 109 -0.34 6.55 8.35
N ASN A 110 0.98 6.74 8.31
CA ASN A 110 1.57 8.00 7.84
C ASN A 110 3.02 7.86 7.35
N ASP A 111 3.35 6.71 6.77
CA ASP A 111 4.67 6.51 6.18
C ASP A 111 4.88 7.55 5.07
N LYS A 112 6.02 8.24 5.13
CA LYS A 112 6.40 9.31 4.17
C LYS A 112 7.75 9.04 3.54
N SER A 113 8.39 7.96 3.94
CA SER A 113 9.74 7.60 3.55
C SER A 113 9.92 6.09 3.52
N PHE A 114 10.99 5.67 2.86
CA PHE A 114 11.38 4.26 2.89
C PHE A 114 11.88 3.81 4.27
N GLU A 115 12.35 4.72 5.14
CA GLU A 115 12.67 4.36 6.53
C GLU A 115 11.42 3.93 7.30
N ASP A 116 10.29 4.59 7.07
CA ASP A 116 9.01 4.22 7.67
C ASP A 116 8.56 2.83 7.17
N THR A 117 8.67 2.58 5.86
CA THR A 117 8.45 1.26 5.25
C THR A 117 9.31 0.18 5.93
N LYS A 118 10.60 0.42 6.16
CA LYS A 118 11.50 -0.53 6.85
C LYS A 118 11.06 -0.79 8.29
N ALA A 119 10.70 0.25 9.03
CA ALA A 119 10.22 0.12 10.40
C ALA A 119 8.94 -0.74 10.46
N ARG A 120 8.01 -0.51 9.51
CA ARG A 120 6.76 -1.25 9.41
C ARG A 120 6.98 -2.71 9.03
N ILE A 121 7.87 -3.00 8.06
CA ILE A 121 8.27 -4.37 7.71
C ILE A 121 8.80 -5.10 8.94
N ARG A 122 9.71 -4.48 9.70
CA ARG A 122 10.29 -5.08 10.91
C ARG A 122 9.25 -5.37 11.98
N LEU A 123 8.31 -4.44 12.19
CA LEU A 123 7.22 -4.61 13.16
C LEU A 123 6.32 -5.79 12.80
N ILE A 124 5.84 -5.85 11.56
CA ILE A 124 4.97 -6.93 11.09
C ILE A 124 5.74 -8.27 11.03
N ALA A 125 6.99 -8.26 10.55
CA ALA A 125 7.85 -9.43 10.56
C ALA A 125 8.06 -9.99 11.97
N ALA A 126 8.28 -9.12 12.97
CA ALA A 126 8.36 -9.56 14.37
C ALA A 126 7.04 -10.14 14.87
N ALA A 127 5.89 -9.58 14.47
CA ALA A 127 4.58 -10.12 14.80
C ALA A 127 4.37 -11.54 14.24
N LEU A 128 4.86 -11.78 13.02
CA LEU A 128 4.74 -13.05 12.32
C LEU A 128 5.82 -14.08 12.70
N ASN A 129 6.81 -13.72 13.53
CA ASN A 129 8.03 -14.49 13.80
C ASN A 129 8.87 -14.75 12.53
N LYS A 130 8.98 -13.71 11.70
CA LYS A 130 9.59 -13.69 10.36
C LYS A 130 10.68 -12.63 10.21
N LYS A 131 11.44 -12.38 11.27
CA LYS A 131 12.46 -11.31 11.30
C LYS A 131 13.47 -11.40 10.16
N LYS A 132 13.91 -12.62 9.81
CA LYS A 132 14.85 -12.83 8.71
C LYS A 132 14.21 -12.46 7.36
N GLU A 133 13.02 -12.97 7.10
CA GLU A 133 12.26 -12.67 5.89
C GLU A 133 11.93 -11.18 5.77
N GLY A 134 11.72 -10.48 6.91
CA GLY A 134 11.61 -9.03 6.96
C GLY A 134 12.86 -8.30 6.48
N GLU A 135 14.05 -8.67 6.96
CA GLU A 135 15.31 -8.06 6.47
C GLU A 135 15.61 -8.43 5.02
N ASP A 136 15.28 -9.64 4.58
CA ASP A 136 15.44 -10.06 3.19
C ASP A 136 14.52 -9.26 2.26
N LEU A 137 13.27 -8.99 2.67
CA LEU A 137 12.34 -8.11 1.95
C LEU A 137 12.87 -6.68 1.86
N ILE A 138 13.41 -6.13 2.96
CA ILE A 138 14.01 -4.79 2.98
C ILE A 138 15.16 -4.70 1.97
N LYS A 139 16.08 -5.66 1.97
CA LYS A 139 17.21 -5.69 1.03
C LYS A 139 16.77 -5.76 -0.43
N LYS A 140 15.69 -6.50 -0.70
CA LYS A 140 15.10 -6.56 -2.05
C LYS A 140 14.62 -5.18 -2.49
N ILE A 141 13.84 -4.49 -1.65
CA ILE A 141 13.32 -3.15 -1.97
C ILE A 141 14.47 -2.13 -2.12
N GLU A 142 15.52 -2.23 -1.29
CA GLU A 142 16.74 -1.43 -1.43
C GLU A 142 17.43 -1.64 -2.78
N ALA A 143 17.55 -2.89 -3.23
CA ALA A 143 18.13 -3.22 -4.53
C ALA A 143 17.28 -2.66 -5.68
N ASP A 144 15.95 -2.76 -5.58
CA ASP A 144 15.02 -2.21 -6.56
C ASP A 144 15.13 -0.68 -6.66
N PHE A 145 15.21 0.02 -5.51
CA PHE A 145 15.48 1.46 -5.50
C PHE A 145 16.86 1.82 -6.06
N ALA A 146 17.90 1.05 -5.75
CA ALA A 146 19.23 1.29 -6.30
C ALA A 146 19.26 1.12 -7.83
N SER A 147 18.50 0.15 -8.35
CA SER A 147 18.31 -0.03 -9.80
C SER A 147 17.59 1.16 -10.43
N LEU A 148 16.47 1.59 -9.83
CA LEU A 148 15.71 2.75 -10.31
C LEU A 148 16.55 4.05 -10.26
N LYS A 149 17.29 4.27 -9.17
CA LYS A 149 18.17 5.44 -9.02
C LYS A 149 19.16 5.57 -10.18
N LYS A 150 19.77 4.46 -10.61
CA LYS A 150 20.67 4.47 -11.79
C LYS A 150 19.95 4.91 -13.07
N LYS A 151 18.69 4.50 -13.27
CA LYS A 151 17.87 4.93 -14.42
C LYS A 151 17.56 6.42 -14.36
N VAL A 152 17.19 6.91 -13.17
CA VAL A 152 16.92 8.34 -12.91
C VAL A 152 18.17 9.19 -13.14
N GLU A 153 19.34 8.76 -12.66
CA GLU A 153 20.62 9.45 -12.85
C GLU A 153 21.08 9.46 -14.32
N ALA A 154 20.79 8.40 -15.08
CA ALA A 154 21.06 8.33 -16.51
C ALA A 154 20.15 9.25 -17.35
N THR A 155 19.05 9.74 -16.77
CA THR A 155 18.05 10.57 -17.44
C THR A 155 18.23 12.03 -17.04
N LYS A 156 18.24 12.96 -18.02
CA LYS A 156 18.45 14.40 -17.75
C LYS A 156 17.16 15.15 -17.42
N SER A 157 16.02 14.68 -17.94
CA SER A 157 14.71 15.27 -17.73
C SER A 157 14.26 15.10 -16.28
N ARG A 158 13.59 16.12 -15.74
CA ARG A 158 12.95 16.13 -14.42
C ARG A 158 11.56 16.76 -14.55
N PRO A 159 10.59 16.06 -15.16
CA PRO A 159 9.29 16.64 -15.47
C PRO A 159 8.52 16.99 -14.20
N THR A 160 7.72 18.05 -14.29
CA THR A 160 6.80 18.47 -13.24
C THR A 160 5.51 17.66 -13.31
N VAL A 161 5.04 17.16 -12.17
CA VAL A 161 3.83 16.35 -12.06
C VAL A 161 2.89 17.00 -11.05
N LEU A 162 1.67 17.29 -11.48
CA LEU A 162 0.58 17.71 -10.59
C LEU A 162 -0.28 16.51 -10.22
N CYS A 163 -0.31 16.16 -8.94
CA CYS A 163 -1.08 15.02 -8.45
C CYS A 163 -2.49 15.47 -8.07
N VAL A 164 -3.51 14.86 -8.70
CA VAL A 164 -4.92 15.21 -8.52
C VAL A 164 -5.69 14.07 -7.86
N TYR A 165 -6.30 14.38 -6.72
CA TYR A 165 -7.30 13.56 -6.07
C TYR A 165 -8.70 14.00 -6.51
N ALA A 166 -9.40 13.15 -7.26
CA ALA A 166 -10.73 13.43 -7.76
C ALA A 166 -11.79 12.50 -7.13
N ARG A 167 -12.96 13.06 -6.81
CA ARG A 167 -14.19 12.35 -6.43
C ARG A 167 -15.34 12.96 -7.22
N GLY A 168 -15.38 12.63 -8.50
CA GLY A 168 -16.25 13.31 -9.47
C GLY A 168 -15.78 14.73 -9.78
N THR A 169 -16.44 15.35 -10.76
CA THR A 169 -16.03 16.67 -11.30
C THR A 169 -16.26 17.82 -10.32
N GLY A 170 -17.10 17.64 -9.30
CA GLY A 170 -17.38 18.64 -8.27
C GLY A 170 -16.40 18.66 -7.10
N SER A 171 -15.50 17.68 -6.99
CA SER A 171 -14.55 17.58 -5.87
C SER A 171 -13.19 17.11 -6.37
N MET A 172 -12.30 18.08 -6.61
CA MET A 172 -10.92 17.82 -7.02
C MET A 172 -9.97 18.59 -6.10
N GLN A 173 -8.92 17.90 -5.66
CA GLN A 173 -7.84 18.45 -4.84
C GLN A 173 -6.50 18.14 -5.50
N VAL A 174 -5.52 19.02 -5.33
CA VAL A 174 -4.13 18.81 -5.71
C VAL A 174 -3.30 18.52 -4.47
N ALA A 175 -2.33 17.62 -4.59
CA ALA A 175 -1.45 17.24 -3.49
C ALA A 175 -0.12 17.98 -3.58
N GLY A 176 0.14 18.83 -2.58
CA GLY A 176 1.40 19.55 -2.44
C GLY A 176 2.44 18.80 -1.59
N GLY A 177 3.30 19.56 -0.91
CA GLY A 177 4.27 19.07 0.07
C GLY A 177 3.64 18.28 1.22
N ASN A 178 4.44 17.45 1.88
CA ASN A 178 4.06 16.66 3.07
C ASN A 178 2.78 15.81 2.90
N THR A 179 2.48 15.39 1.67
CA THR A 179 1.43 14.42 1.34
C THR A 179 2.02 13.03 1.11
N SER A 180 1.17 12.01 0.94
CA SER A 180 1.58 10.64 0.62
C SER A 180 2.36 10.51 -0.70
N PHE A 181 2.45 11.58 -1.49
CA PHE A 181 3.15 11.66 -2.76
C PHE A 181 4.66 11.93 -2.64
N GLY A 182 5.28 11.63 -1.49
CA GLY A 182 6.74 11.68 -1.31
C GLY A 182 7.54 10.75 -2.25
N LEU A 183 6.86 9.96 -3.08
CA LEU A 183 7.43 9.07 -4.07
C LEU A 183 7.94 9.78 -5.35
N LEU A 184 7.40 10.97 -5.68
CA LEU A 184 7.73 11.68 -6.93
C LEU A 184 9.24 11.86 -7.16
N PRO A 185 10.03 12.32 -6.16
CA PRO A 185 11.47 12.48 -6.32
C PRO A 185 12.19 11.15 -6.58
N LEU A 186 11.71 10.03 -6.04
CA LEU A 186 12.28 8.71 -6.26
C LEU A 186 12.11 8.25 -7.72
N ALA A 187 11.07 8.74 -8.39
CA ALA A 187 10.80 8.51 -9.81
C ALA A 187 11.49 9.52 -10.74
N GLY A 188 12.35 10.41 -10.22
CA GLY A 188 13.01 11.44 -11.01
C GLY A 188 12.08 12.58 -11.45
N THR A 189 10.96 12.79 -10.75
CA THR A 189 9.98 13.84 -11.06
C THR A 189 9.96 14.91 -9.97
N VAL A 190 9.36 16.06 -10.28
CA VAL A 190 9.19 17.17 -9.34
C VAL A 190 7.70 17.41 -9.12
N ASN A 191 7.26 17.57 -7.87
CA ASN A 191 5.87 17.99 -7.60
C ASN A 191 5.68 19.43 -8.09
N ALA A 192 4.69 19.66 -8.95
CA ALA A 192 4.41 20.98 -9.52
C ALA A 192 4.01 22.05 -8.50
N ILE A 193 3.66 21.66 -7.26
CA ILE A 193 3.27 22.56 -6.16
C ILE A 193 3.93 22.17 -4.82
N SER A 194 5.22 21.83 -4.82
CA SER A 194 5.94 21.40 -3.60
C SER A 194 5.95 22.42 -2.46
N ASP A 195 5.86 23.70 -2.77
CA ASP A 195 5.96 24.80 -1.78
C ASP A 195 4.65 25.00 -0.98
N ILE A 196 3.58 24.31 -1.36
CA ILE A 196 2.28 24.38 -0.71
C ILE A 196 2.04 23.08 0.05
N GLU A 197 1.77 23.17 1.35
CA GLU A 197 1.57 21.97 2.17
C GLU A 197 0.16 21.38 2.07
N GLY A 198 0.08 20.05 2.04
CA GLY A 198 -1.15 19.27 2.11
C GLY A 198 -1.98 19.29 0.82
N TYR A 199 -3.26 18.96 0.96
CA TYR A 199 -4.22 18.98 -0.14
C TYR A 199 -4.85 20.37 -0.27
N LYS A 200 -4.96 20.87 -1.51
CA LYS A 200 -5.64 22.13 -1.83
C LYS A 200 -6.70 21.93 -2.92
N PRO A 201 -7.79 22.70 -2.94
CA PRO A 201 -8.74 22.66 -4.05
C PRO A 201 -8.06 22.93 -5.38
N LEU A 202 -8.39 22.13 -6.40
CA LEU A 202 -7.97 22.41 -7.77
C LEU A 202 -8.75 23.61 -8.29
N ASN A 203 -8.06 24.67 -8.70
CA ASN A 203 -8.66 25.84 -9.34
C ASN A 203 -8.03 26.08 -10.71
N ALA A 204 -8.82 26.57 -11.67
CA ALA A 204 -8.39 26.67 -13.06
C ALA A 204 -7.27 27.70 -13.28
N GLU A 205 -7.31 28.84 -12.58
CA GLU A 205 -6.31 29.90 -12.74
C GLU A 205 -4.93 29.44 -12.26
N SER A 206 -4.84 28.88 -11.06
CA SER A 206 -3.61 28.30 -10.52
C SER A 206 -3.14 27.13 -11.37
N LEU A 207 -4.03 26.27 -11.88
CA LEU A 207 -3.63 25.16 -12.76
C LEU A 207 -2.91 25.69 -14.02
N ILE A 208 -3.43 26.77 -14.63
CA ILE A 208 -2.81 27.41 -15.79
C ILE A 208 -1.47 28.04 -15.43
N GLN A 209 -1.35 28.65 -14.24
CA GLN A 209 -0.09 29.25 -13.76
C GLN A 209 0.97 28.19 -13.42
N ILE A 210 0.57 27.10 -12.76
CA ILE A 210 1.43 25.96 -12.40
C ILE A 210 1.96 25.28 -13.67
N ASN A 211 1.10 25.12 -14.69
CA ASN A 211 1.45 24.61 -16.01
C ASN A 211 2.29 23.31 -16.01
N PRO A 212 1.82 22.22 -15.37
CA PRO A 212 2.62 21.00 -15.18
C PRO A 212 2.89 20.27 -16.51
N ASP A 213 3.98 19.50 -16.57
CA ASP A 213 4.28 18.61 -17.71
C ASP A 213 3.34 17.41 -17.74
N TYR A 214 3.01 16.86 -16.57
CA TYR A 214 2.06 15.75 -16.42
C TYR A 214 1.01 16.04 -15.35
N ILE A 215 -0.20 15.52 -15.53
CA ILE A 215 -1.21 15.47 -14.49
C ILE A 215 -1.47 14.01 -14.13
N LEU A 216 -1.22 13.66 -12.87
CA LEU A 216 -1.37 12.31 -12.33
C LEU A 216 -2.67 12.20 -11.53
N PHE A 217 -3.53 11.28 -11.94
CA PHE A 217 -4.74 10.90 -11.20
C PHE A 217 -4.56 9.53 -10.53
N PHE A 218 -5.29 9.28 -9.44
CA PHE A 218 -5.60 7.89 -9.11
C PHE A 218 -6.58 7.34 -10.14
N THR A 219 -6.42 6.07 -10.50
CA THR A 219 -7.27 5.37 -11.49
C THR A 219 -8.76 5.56 -11.20
N SER A 220 -9.19 5.30 -9.96
CA SER A 220 -10.59 5.50 -9.53
C SER A 220 -11.05 6.96 -9.60
N GLY A 221 -10.15 7.91 -9.36
CA GLY A 221 -10.43 9.34 -9.49
C GLY A 221 -10.64 9.74 -10.94
N LEU A 222 -9.78 9.25 -11.85
CA LEU A 222 -9.88 9.53 -13.28
C LEU A 222 -11.16 8.92 -13.87
N GLU A 223 -11.50 7.70 -13.51
CA GLU A 223 -12.77 7.05 -13.88
C GLU A 223 -13.98 7.88 -13.43
N SER A 224 -13.95 8.41 -12.20
CA SER A 224 -15.05 9.21 -11.64
C SER A 224 -15.36 10.51 -12.40
N ILE A 225 -14.43 10.99 -13.23
CA ILE A 225 -14.59 12.21 -14.04
C ILE A 225 -14.78 11.90 -15.53
N GLY A 226 -14.93 10.63 -15.92
CA GLY A 226 -15.13 10.22 -17.31
C GLY A 226 -13.84 9.85 -18.05
N GLY A 227 -12.81 9.41 -17.33
CA GLY A 227 -11.56 8.93 -17.92
C GLY A 227 -10.68 10.06 -18.46
N PHE A 228 -9.73 9.71 -19.34
CA PHE A 228 -8.82 10.67 -19.97
C PHE A 228 -9.54 11.81 -20.70
N GLU A 229 -10.62 11.50 -21.44
CA GLU A 229 -11.43 12.51 -22.13
C GLU A 229 -12.17 13.41 -21.14
N GLY A 230 -12.63 12.86 -20.02
CA GLY A 230 -13.20 13.60 -18.90
C GLY A 230 -12.20 14.57 -18.26
N ALA A 231 -10.97 14.12 -18.01
CA ALA A 231 -9.89 14.98 -17.50
C ALA A 231 -9.60 16.14 -18.46
N LEU A 232 -9.53 15.89 -19.77
CA LEU A 232 -9.32 16.98 -20.74
C LEU A 232 -10.48 17.98 -20.79
N LYS A 233 -11.66 17.69 -20.24
CA LYS A 233 -12.78 18.64 -20.13
C LYS A 233 -12.76 19.45 -18.83
N VAL A 234 -11.90 19.12 -17.87
CA VAL A 234 -11.73 19.91 -16.65
C VAL A 234 -11.16 21.28 -17.01
N THR A 235 -11.83 22.34 -16.54
CA THR A 235 -11.46 23.73 -16.79
C THR A 235 -10.00 23.99 -16.43
N GLY A 236 -9.23 24.54 -17.37
CA GLY A 236 -7.81 24.85 -17.19
C GLY A 236 -6.86 23.76 -17.69
N ILE A 237 -7.27 22.49 -17.76
CA ILE A 237 -6.34 21.40 -18.15
C ILE A 237 -5.83 21.61 -19.58
N GLN A 238 -6.69 21.86 -20.56
CA GLN A 238 -6.27 22.03 -21.97
C GLN A 238 -5.35 23.23 -22.23
N GLN A 239 -5.30 24.18 -21.30
CA GLN A 239 -4.43 25.35 -21.41
C GLN A 239 -3.00 25.06 -20.91
N THR A 240 -2.81 23.99 -20.12
CA THR A 240 -1.50 23.56 -19.61
C THR A 240 -0.68 22.77 -20.64
N THR A 241 0.62 22.62 -20.41
CA THR A 241 1.52 21.71 -21.12
C THR A 241 0.96 20.30 -21.13
N ALA A 242 0.58 19.78 -19.95
CA ALA A 242 0.00 18.45 -19.82
C ALA A 242 -1.26 18.24 -20.68
N GLY A 243 -2.20 19.18 -20.67
CA GLY A 243 -3.41 19.08 -21.49
C GLY A 243 -3.12 19.18 -22.99
N LYS A 244 -2.27 20.12 -23.42
CA LYS A 244 -1.89 20.30 -24.83
C LYS A 244 -1.20 19.06 -25.41
N LYS A 245 -0.34 18.42 -24.62
CA LYS A 245 0.39 17.20 -25.01
C LYS A 245 -0.35 15.91 -24.67
N LYS A 246 -1.55 16.00 -24.08
CA LYS A 246 -2.33 14.86 -23.56
C LYS A 246 -1.54 13.98 -22.58
N GLN A 247 -0.68 14.57 -21.77
CA GLN A 247 0.13 13.93 -20.73
C GLN A 247 -0.67 13.79 -19.42
N ILE A 248 -1.85 13.18 -19.53
CA ILE A 248 -2.65 12.76 -18.39
C ILE A 248 -2.29 11.30 -18.09
N ILE A 249 -1.84 11.02 -16.88
CA ILE A 249 -1.43 9.69 -16.45
C ILE A 249 -2.26 9.25 -15.24
N GLN A 250 -2.35 7.95 -15.03
CA GLN A 250 -3.05 7.36 -13.89
C GLN A 250 -2.21 6.27 -13.24
N MET A 251 -2.39 6.08 -11.94
CA MET A 251 -1.82 4.98 -11.18
C MET A 251 -2.83 4.44 -10.17
N ASP A 252 -2.62 3.21 -9.68
CA ASP A 252 -3.35 2.71 -8.53
C ASP A 252 -3.05 3.56 -7.28
N GLY A 253 -4.09 4.04 -6.61
CA GLY A 253 -3.93 4.92 -5.46
C GLY A 253 -3.29 4.22 -4.27
N VAL A 254 -3.67 2.95 -4.03
CA VAL A 254 -3.10 2.12 -2.97
C VAL A 254 -1.60 1.93 -3.18
N LEU A 255 -1.20 1.53 -4.38
CA LEU A 255 0.21 1.39 -4.77
C LEU A 255 1.00 2.69 -4.57
N LEU A 256 0.42 3.83 -4.95
CA LEU A 256 1.11 5.12 -4.94
C LEU A 256 1.23 5.74 -3.54
N THR A 257 0.25 5.54 -2.65
CA THR A 257 0.20 6.25 -1.36
C THR A 257 0.56 5.42 -0.13
N ASN A 258 0.52 4.08 -0.21
CA ASN A 258 0.62 3.25 0.98
C ASN A 258 2.03 3.05 1.51
N TRP A 259 3.07 3.44 0.76
CA TRP A 259 4.47 3.15 1.11
C TRP A 259 4.67 1.67 1.48
N GLY A 260 3.93 0.79 0.81
CA GLY A 260 3.87 -0.66 1.08
C GLY A 260 5.09 -1.43 0.54
N PRO A 261 5.05 -2.77 0.55
CA PRO A 261 6.16 -3.59 0.04
C PRO A 261 6.41 -3.42 -1.46
N ARG A 262 5.47 -2.79 -2.20
CA ARG A 262 5.58 -2.46 -3.62
C ARG A 262 6.05 -1.02 -3.89
N VAL A 263 6.56 -0.30 -2.90
CA VAL A 263 6.93 1.11 -3.05
C VAL A 263 7.97 1.36 -4.15
N ALA A 264 8.94 0.47 -4.34
CA ALA A 264 9.90 0.58 -5.45
C ALA A 264 9.24 0.36 -6.83
N GLN A 265 8.29 -0.59 -6.92
CA GLN A 265 7.48 -0.79 -8.13
C GLN A 265 6.66 0.46 -8.46
N ALA A 266 6.04 1.09 -7.45
CA ALA A 266 5.30 2.33 -7.65
C ALA A 266 6.20 3.44 -8.23
N ALA A 267 7.42 3.58 -7.71
CA ALA A 267 8.34 4.62 -8.15
C ALA A 267 8.83 4.35 -9.58
N GLU A 268 9.07 3.08 -9.91
CA GLU A 268 9.48 2.66 -11.24
C GLU A 268 8.37 2.83 -12.28
N GLU A 269 7.12 2.49 -11.93
CA GLU A 269 5.96 2.72 -12.78
C GLU A 269 5.79 4.22 -13.09
N LEU A 270 5.87 5.07 -12.07
CA LEU A 270 5.83 6.52 -12.24
C LEU A 270 6.98 7.05 -13.11
N PHE A 271 8.20 6.53 -12.93
CA PHE A 271 9.35 6.88 -13.76
C PHE A 271 9.07 6.60 -15.23
N TYR A 272 8.56 5.41 -15.55
CA TYR A 272 8.26 5.03 -16.93
C TYR A 272 7.05 5.75 -17.54
N LEU A 273 6.08 6.20 -16.73
CA LEU A 273 4.98 7.03 -17.20
C LEU A 273 5.43 8.45 -17.56
N THR A 274 6.49 8.95 -16.90
CA THR A 274 6.95 10.35 -17.02
C THR A 274 8.20 10.52 -17.87
N HIS A 275 8.95 9.44 -18.10
CA HIS A 275 10.15 9.39 -18.94
C HIS A 275 9.96 8.35 -20.08
N PRO A 276 8.96 8.53 -20.97
CA PRO A 276 8.65 7.55 -22.01
C PRO A 276 9.83 7.30 -22.97
N GLU A 277 10.75 8.24 -23.12
CA GLU A 277 11.98 8.10 -23.92
C GLU A 277 12.94 7.00 -23.42
N THR A 278 12.73 6.53 -22.18
CA THR A 278 13.55 5.48 -21.56
C THR A 278 12.99 4.07 -21.76
N LYS A 279 11.75 3.96 -22.28
CA LYS A 279 11.17 2.67 -22.67
C LYS A 279 11.86 2.20 -23.95
N LYS A 280 12.62 1.11 -23.84
CA LYS A 280 13.16 0.39 -25.00
C LYS A 280 12.07 -0.44 -25.67
#